data_AF-A0A2R8ZPN8-F1
#
_entry.id   AF-A0A2R8ZPN8-F1
#
_cell.length_a   1.000
_cell.length_b   1.000
_cell.length_c   1.000
_cell.angle_alpha   90.00
_cell.angle_beta   90.00
_cell.angle_gamma   90.00
#
_symmetry.space_group_name_H-M   'P 1'
#
loop_
_entity.id
_entity.type
_entity.pdbx_description
1 polymer ?
#
loop_
_entity_poly.entity_id
_entity_poly.type
_entity_poly.pdbx_seq_one_letter_code
_entity_poly.pdbx_strand_id
1 'polypeptide(L)' 'MTNTKGKRRVVPLATYMRIYKKGDIVDIKGMGTVQKGMPHKCYHGKTGRVYSVTQHAVGIVVNKQGQDSCQEN' A
#
# COMPACT_ATOMS: atom_id res chain seq x y z
N MET A 1 10.76 -1.72 2.02
CA MET A 1 10.96 -0.77 0.89
C MET A 1 11.67 -1.49 -0.25
N THR A 2 10.95 -1.99 -1.27
CA THR A 2 11.61 -2.71 -2.38
C THR A 2 12.09 -1.75 -3.45
N ASN A 3 13.20 -1.05 -3.17
CA ASN A 3 14.03 -0.57 -4.27
C ASN A 3 14.90 -1.76 -4.72
N THR A 4 14.35 -2.58 -5.62
CA THR A 4 15.17 -3.54 -6.37
C THR A 4 16.25 -2.73 -7.09
N LYS A 5 17.51 -3.13 -6.96
CA LYS A 5 18.73 -2.37 -7.34
C LYS A 5 18.82 -1.87 -8.81
N GLY A 6 17.76 -1.99 -9.63
CA GLY A 6 17.68 -1.47 -11.00
C GLY A 6 16.38 -0.74 -11.39
N LYS A 7 15.36 -0.61 -10.53
CA LYS A 7 14.04 -0.02 -10.89
C LYS A 7 13.70 1.22 -10.05
N ARG A 8 14.54 2.25 -10.15
CA ARG A 8 14.55 3.37 -9.18
C ARG A 8 13.71 4.59 -9.56
N ARG A 9 13.43 4.83 -10.85
CA ARG A 9 12.83 6.10 -11.31
C ARG A 9 11.37 6.03 -11.71
N VAL A 10 10.94 4.95 -12.37
CA VAL A 10 9.63 4.90 -13.04
C VAL A 10 8.78 3.81 -12.42
N VAL A 11 7.58 4.19 -11.96
CA VAL A 11 6.56 3.23 -11.57
C VAL A 11 6.03 2.58 -12.84
N PRO A 12 6.04 1.24 -12.97
CA PRO A 12 5.54 0.60 -14.17
C PRO A 12 4.05 0.89 -14.34
N LEU A 13 3.62 1.10 -15.59
CA LEU A 13 2.22 1.41 -15.92
C LEU A 13 1.24 0.33 -15.40
N ALA A 14 1.71 -0.91 -15.28
CA ALA A 14 0.97 -2.03 -14.72
C ALA A 14 0.47 -1.79 -13.27
N THR A 15 1.13 -0.93 -12.48
CA THR A 15 0.68 -0.61 -11.12
C THR A 15 -0.56 0.29 -11.15
N TYR A 16 -0.65 1.21 -12.12
CA TYR A 16 -1.78 2.13 -12.24
C TYR A 16 -2.99 1.49 -12.92
N MET A 17 -2.76 0.60 -13.90
CA MET A 17 -3.83 -0.06 -14.65
C MET A 17 -4.45 -1.26 -13.91
N ARG A 18 -4.01 -1.53 -12.68
CA ARG A 18 -4.60 -2.58 -11.85
C ARG A 18 -6.01 -2.18 -11.44
N ILE A 19 -6.97 -3.01 -11.81
CA ILE A 19 -8.37 -2.85 -11.42
C ILE A 19 -8.51 -3.39 -10.00
N TYR A 20 -8.95 -2.52 -9.08
CA TYR A 20 -9.27 -2.87 -7.70
C TYR A 20 -10.78 -2.85 -7.50
N LYS A 21 -11.36 -3.92 -6.95
CA LYS A 21 -12.77 -3.98 -6.57
C LYS A 21 -12.91 -4.06 -5.06
N LYS A 22 -14.07 -3.63 -4.55
CA LYS A 22 -14.40 -3.78 -3.13
C LYS A 22 -14.45 -5.26 -2.75
N GLY A 23 -13.83 -5.63 -1.64
CA GLY A 23 -13.75 -7.01 -1.17
C GLY A 23 -12.51 -7.78 -1.65
N ASP A 24 -11.75 -7.26 -2.61
CA ASP A 24 -10.51 -7.89 -3.07
C ASP A 24 -9.45 -7.93 -1.96
N ILE A 25 -8.66 -9.01 -1.95
CA ILE A 25 -7.53 -9.19 -1.03
C ILE A 25 -6.30 -8.57 -1.69
N VAL A 26 -5.69 -7.61 -1.00
CA VAL A 26 -4.56 -6.82 -1.53
C VAL A 26 -3.44 -6.70 -0.51
N ASP A 27 -2.21 -6.69 -1.01
CA ASP A 27 -1.00 -6.49 -0.22
C ASP A 27 -0.56 -5.03 -0.22
N ILE A 28 -0.16 -4.54 0.95
CA ILE A 28 0.32 -3.17 1.13
C ILE A 28 1.83 -3.14 0.96
N LYS A 29 2.27 -2.56 -0.16
CA LYS A 29 3.68 -2.41 -0.50
C LYS A 29 4.05 -0.96 -0.76
N GLY A 30 4.82 -0.40 0.16
CA GLY A 30 5.36 0.95 0.08
C GLY A 30 6.48 1.08 -0.95
N MET A 31 6.34 2.06 -1.85
CA MET A 31 7.32 2.42 -2.89
C MET A 31 7.78 3.85 -2.64
N GLY A 32 9.10 4.09 -2.60
CA GLY A 32 9.66 5.41 -2.27
C GLY A 32 9.62 6.43 -3.42
N THR A 33 9.19 6.04 -4.62
CA THR A 33 9.04 6.94 -5.77
C THR A 33 7.76 7.77 -5.72
N VAL A 34 6.74 7.30 -4.99
CA VAL A 34 5.45 7.97 -4.82
C VAL A 34 5.30 8.35 -3.35
N GLN A 35 5.37 9.65 -3.06
CA GLN A 35 5.26 10.15 -1.69
C GLN A 35 3.80 10.30 -1.23
N LYS A 36 2.90 10.71 -2.14
CA LYS A 36 1.48 10.89 -1.83
C LYS A 36 0.79 9.53 -1.66
N GLY A 37 0.02 9.38 -0.59
CA GLY A 37 -0.68 8.13 -0.29
C GLY A 37 0.24 6.97 0.11
N MET A 38 1.51 7.26 0.47
CA MET A 38 2.45 6.23 0.91
C MET A 38 1.99 5.64 2.26
N PRO A 39 1.89 4.31 2.38
CA PRO A 39 1.48 3.69 3.63
C PRO A 39 2.57 3.85 4.69
N HIS A 40 2.14 4.07 5.93
CA HIS A 40 3.04 4.11 7.08
C HIS A 40 3.79 2.79 7.25
N LYS A 41 5.00 2.84 7.83
CA LYS A 41 5.92 1.68 7.94
C LYS A 41 5.27 0.49 8.62
N CYS A 42 4.42 0.73 9.62
CA CYS A 42 3.73 -0.34 10.35
C CYS A 42 2.69 -1.13 9.52
N TYR A 43 2.25 -0.61 8.36
CA TYR A 43 1.33 -1.31 7.46
C TYR A 43 2.05 -2.00 6.31
N HIS A 44 3.36 -1.80 6.16
CA HIS A 44 4.12 -2.43 5.10
C HIS A 44 4.14 -3.95 5.26
N GLY A 45 3.86 -4.67 4.16
CA GLY A 45 3.84 -6.13 4.17
C GLY A 45 2.61 -6.75 4.83
N LYS A 46 1.61 -5.94 5.21
CA LYS A 46 0.31 -6.44 5.65
C LYS A 46 -0.61 -6.66 4.46
N THR A 47 -1.46 -7.67 4.59
CA THR A 47 -2.53 -7.97 3.65
C THR A 47 -3.86 -7.51 4.25
N GLY A 48 -4.74 -6.96 3.42
CA GLY A 48 -6.04 -6.49 3.86
C GLY A 48 -7.10 -6.59 2.76
N ARG A 49 -8.32 -6.16 3.10
CA ARG A 49 -9.44 -6.12 2.16
C ARG A 49 -9.75 -4.69 1.74
N VAL A 50 -10.07 -4.50 0.47
CA VAL A 50 -10.48 -3.20 -0.07
C VAL A 50 -11.87 -2.81 0.45
N TYR A 51 -11.98 -1.66 1.13
CA TYR A 51 -13.26 -1.10 1.60
C TYR A 51 -13.82 -0.04 0.64
N SER A 52 -12.95 0.82 0.12
CA SER A 52 -13.32 1.93 -0.76
C SER A 52 -12.28 2.13 -1.85
N VAL A 53 -12.75 2.58 -3.00
CA VAL A 53 -11.95 2.86 -4.18
C VAL A 53 -12.26 4.31 -4.56
N THR A 54 -11.22 5.15 -4.62
CA THR A 54 -11.30 6.52 -5.12
C THR A 54 -10.46 6.65 -6.39
N GLN A 55 -10.51 7.81 -7.05
CA GLN A 55 -9.82 8.04 -8.32
C GLN A 55 -8.29 7.80 -8.25
N HIS A 56 -7.67 8.08 -7.10
CA HIS A 56 -6.21 8.02 -6.94
C HIS A 56 -5.76 7.17 -5.75
N ALA A 57 -6.68 6.60 -4.96
CA ALA A 57 -6.34 5.84 -3.78
C ALA A 57 -7.30 4.67 -3.55
N VAL A 58 -6.81 3.67 -2.83
CA VAL A 58 -7.59 2.51 -2.40
C VAL A 58 -7.53 2.47 -0.88
N GLY A 59 -8.71 2.44 -0.28
CA GLY A 59 -8.88 2.26 1.14
C GLY A 59 -8.86 0.79 1.52
N ILE A 60 -7.97 0.39 2.43
CA ILE A 60 -7.77 -1.01 2.82
C ILE A 60 -8.00 -1.16 4.33
N VAL A 61 -8.83 -2.14 4.69
CA VAL A 61 -9.02 -2.57 6.09
C VAL A 61 -7.99 -3.66 6.39
N VAL A 62 -7.19 -3.41 7.41
CA VAL A 62 -6.13 -4.30 7.88
C VAL A 62 -6.38 -4.61 9.35
N ASN A 63 -6.33 -5.88 9.71
CA ASN A 63 -6.37 -6.26 11.12
C ASN A 63 -4.99 -6.01 11.74
N LYS A 64 -4.91 -5.09 12.71
CA LYS A 64 -3.70 -4.86 13.50
C LYS A 64 -3.85 -5.57 14.84
N GLN A 65 -2.93 -6.48 15.15
CA GLN A 65 -2.83 -7.08 16.48
C GLN A 65 -2.02 -6.14 17.37
N GLY A 66 -2.63 -5.62 18.44
CA GLY A 66 -1.98 -4.75 19.45
C GLY A 66 -2.14 -3.25 19.20
N GLN A 67 -2.61 -2.54 20.23
CA GLN A 67 -2.82 -1.09 20.27
C GLN A 67 -1.51 -0.31 20.02
N ASP A 68 -0.35 -0.92 20.28
CA ASP A 68 0.98 -0.29 20.24
C ASP A 68 1.76 -0.55 18.94
N SER A 69 1.24 -1.38 18.02
CA SER A 69 1.99 -1.83 16.83
C SER A 69 2.25 -0.73 15.77
N CYS A 70 1.67 0.45 15.95
CA CYS A 70 1.87 1.64 15.12
C CYS A 70 2.02 2.90 16.00
N GLN A 71 2.84 2.87 17.04
CA GLN A 71 3.35 4.10 17.66
C GLN A 71 4.64 4.51 16.94
N GLU A 72 4.66 5.72 16.37
CA GLU A 72 5.91 6.46 16.19
C GLU A 72 6.09 7.33 17.44
N ASN A 73 7.34 7.42 17.92
CA ASN A 73 7.76 8.28 19.04
C ASN A 73 7.40 9.75 18.84
#